data_AF-A0A7S1RX49-F1
#
_entry.id   AF-A0A7S1RX49-F1
#
_cell.length_a   1.000
_cell.length_b   1.000
_cell.length_c   1.000
_cell.angle_alpha   90.00
_cell.angle_beta   90.00
_cell.angle_gamma   90.00
#
_symmetry.space_group_name_H-M   'P 1'
#
loop_
_entity.id
_entity.type
_entity.pdbx_description
1 polymer ?
#
loop_
_entity_poly.entity_id
_entity_poly.type
_entity_poly.pdbx_seq_one_letter_code
_entity_poly.pdbx_strand_id
1 'polypeptide(L)'
;ASEARSAFGKELEALRAACDELRAATPSQRESLLDEVWRALAAQADECRALLSAELAKVHEAHAREVRGSLVLRGFPASWSEKGLKFVFAPFGGLSSVALEEEPPASSTDDEAVSSVRLAYVKLRNEAAIEKAVANLHQTKVGDGDLVEECVVACHRWHQCGWSDGTFHFPIYIDQLAMSRRPLEAGPGSED
;
A
#
# COMPACT_ATOMS: atom_id res chain seq x y z
N ALA A 1 15.48 -10.80 11.44
CA ALA A 1 14.45 -11.86 11.62
C ALA A 1 14.74 -12.79 12.80
N SER A 2 15.97 -13.29 12.98
CA SER A 2 16.36 -14.17 14.11
C SER A 2 16.19 -13.50 15.49
N GLU A 3 16.65 -12.26 15.65
CA GLU A 3 16.56 -11.51 16.91
C GLU A 3 15.12 -11.23 17.36
N ALA A 4 14.25 -10.80 16.44
CA ALA A 4 12.85 -10.51 16.76
C ALA A 4 12.09 -11.77 17.24
N ARG A 5 12.42 -12.95 16.69
CA ARG A 5 11.84 -14.22 17.15
C ARG A 5 12.32 -14.62 18.55
N SER A 6 13.58 -14.30 18.87
CA SER A 6 14.16 -14.55 20.20
C SER A 6 13.56 -13.64 21.26
N ALA A 7 13.37 -12.35 20.95
CA ALA A 7 12.73 -11.39 21.84
C ALA A 7 11.27 -11.80 22.16
N PHE A 8 10.50 -12.18 21.13
CA PHE A 8 9.11 -12.61 21.30
C PHE A 8 8.98 -13.90 22.12
N GLY A 9 9.94 -14.83 21.99
CA GLY A 9 9.98 -16.05 22.80
C GLY A 9 10.15 -15.76 24.30
N LYS A 10 11.02 -14.81 24.64
CA LYS A 10 11.25 -14.39 26.04
C LYS A 10 10.03 -13.71 26.65
N GLU A 11 9.33 -12.89 25.87
CA GLU A 11 8.07 -12.28 26.28
C GLU A 11 6.99 -13.32 26.58
N LEU A 12 6.90 -14.35 25.76
CA LEU A 12 5.90 -15.41 25.93
C LEU A 12 6.15 -16.25 27.19
N GLU A 13 7.42 -16.51 27.52
CA GLU A 13 7.80 -17.17 28.77
C GLU A 13 7.53 -16.30 30.01
N ALA A 14 7.79 -14.99 29.92
CA ALA A 14 7.47 -14.03 30.99
C ALA A 14 5.96 -13.94 31.25
N LEU A 15 5.15 -13.89 30.19
CA LEU A 15 3.68 -13.93 30.29
C LEU A 15 3.17 -15.21 30.94
N ARG A 16 3.81 -16.35 30.64
CA ARG A 16 3.45 -17.65 31.22
C ARG A 16 3.78 -17.69 32.71
N ALA A 17 4.94 -17.19 33.12
CA ALA A 17 5.33 -17.08 34.53
C ALA A 17 4.36 -16.17 35.30
N ALA A 18 4.00 -15.02 34.73
CA ALA A 18 3.03 -14.10 35.32
C ALA A 18 1.63 -14.74 35.50
N CYS A 19 1.18 -15.55 34.53
CA CYS A 19 -0.08 -16.30 34.64
C CYS A 19 -0.08 -17.32 35.79
N ASP A 20 1.05 -17.99 36.03
CA ASP A 20 1.17 -18.98 37.09
C ASP A 20 1.24 -18.32 38.48
N GLU A 21 1.90 -17.16 38.61
CA GLU A 21 1.87 -16.34 39.83
C GLU A 21 0.45 -15.83 40.15
N LEU A 22 -0.30 -15.40 39.12
CA LEU A 22 -1.67 -14.90 39.28
C LEU A 22 -2.62 -15.99 39.81
N ARG A 23 -2.40 -17.25 39.41
CA ARG A 23 -3.18 -18.41 39.90
C ARG A 23 -2.90 -18.71 41.38
N ALA A 24 -1.66 -18.52 41.83
CA ALA A 24 -1.25 -18.77 43.21
C ALA A 24 -1.61 -17.62 44.18
N ALA A 25 -1.89 -16.42 43.66
CA ALA A 25 -2.16 -15.23 44.47
C ALA A 25 -3.56 -15.24 45.14
N THR A 26 -3.67 -14.55 46.28
CA THR A 26 -4.95 -14.27 46.96
C THR A 26 -5.80 -13.25 46.18
N PRO A 27 -7.13 -13.14 46.39
CA PRO A 27 -7.99 -12.23 45.63
C PRO A 27 -7.51 -10.77 45.63
N SER A 28 -7.08 -10.24 46.79
CA SER A 28 -6.56 -8.88 46.90
C SER A 28 -5.21 -8.69 46.18
N GLN A 29 -4.35 -9.70 46.17
CA GLN A 29 -3.10 -9.67 45.41
C GLN A 29 -3.34 -9.78 43.90
N ARG A 30 -4.35 -10.56 43.47
CA ARG A 30 -4.71 -10.69 42.05
C ARG A 30 -5.17 -9.38 41.45
N GLU A 31 -5.98 -8.58 42.16
CA GLU A 31 -6.40 -7.27 41.65
C GLU A 31 -5.20 -6.34 41.43
N SER A 32 -4.26 -6.31 42.37
CA SER A 32 -3.02 -5.53 42.22
C SER A 32 -2.17 -6.01 41.04
N LEU A 33 -1.99 -7.32 40.90
CA LEU A 33 -1.22 -7.91 39.80
C LEU A 33 -1.88 -7.68 38.43
N LEU A 34 -3.21 -7.76 38.36
CA LEU A 34 -3.95 -7.47 37.13
C LEU A 34 -3.79 -6.02 36.70
N ASP A 35 -3.82 -5.08 37.65
CA ASP A 35 -3.62 -3.66 37.35
C ASP A 35 -2.18 -3.38 36.86
N GLU A 36 -1.18 -4.03 37.46
CA GLU A 36 0.21 -3.96 36.99
C GLU A 36 0.39 -4.55 35.59
N VAL A 37 -0.19 -5.72 35.33
CA VAL A 37 -0.16 -6.38 34.01
C VAL A 37 -0.87 -5.53 32.96
N TRP A 38 -2.03 -4.95 33.29
CA TRP A 38 -2.75 -4.07 32.37
C TRP A 38 -1.97 -2.80 32.06
N ARG A 39 -1.35 -2.17 33.06
CA ARG A 39 -0.48 -1.00 32.87
C ARG A 39 0.72 -1.33 31.99
N ALA A 40 1.35 -2.49 32.20
CA ALA A 40 2.47 -2.95 31.36
C ALA A 40 2.02 -3.19 29.91
N LEU A 41 0.88 -3.86 29.70
CA LEU A 41 0.32 -4.13 28.37
C LEU A 41 -0.06 -2.83 27.64
N ALA A 42 -0.66 -1.87 28.35
CA ALA A 42 -1.01 -0.57 27.79
C ALA A 42 0.24 0.20 27.35
N ALA A 43 1.29 0.23 28.20
CA ALA A 43 2.56 0.86 27.86
C ALA A 43 3.21 0.22 26.63
N GLN A 44 3.20 -1.12 26.55
CA GLN A 44 3.69 -1.85 25.39
C GLN A 44 2.87 -1.56 24.12
N ALA A 45 1.55 -1.50 24.23
CA ALA A 45 0.68 -1.15 23.11
C ALA A 45 0.95 0.27 22.60
N ASP A 46 1.21 1.22 23.49
CA ASP A 46 1.57 2.59 23.13
C ASP A 46 2.94 2.67 22.46
N GLU A 47 3.93 1.89 22.92
CA GLU A 47 5.23 1.77 22.27
C GLU A 47 5.11 1.17 20.87
N CYS A 48 4.37 0.07 20.71
CA CYS A 48 4.10 -0.52 19.40
C CYS A 48 3.38 0.46 18.47
N ARG A 49 2.38 1.19 18.99
CA ARG A 49 1.67 2.23 18.24
C ARG A 49 2.63 3.33 17.78
N ALA A 50 3.51 3.79 18.66
CA ALA A 50 4.50 4.82 18.34
C ALA A 50 5.44 4.35 17.22
N LEU A 51 5.99 3.13 17.32
CA LEU A 51 6.86 2.54 16.31
C LEU A 51 6.15 2.39 14.96
N LEU A 52 4.94 1.82 14.95
CA LEU A 52 4.14 1.67 13.74
C LEU A 52 3.82 3.02 13.10
N SER A 53 3.43 4.01 13.92
CA SER A 53 3.14 5.36 13.42
C SER A 53 4.37 6.02 12.80
N ALA A 54 5.55 5.82 13.38
CA ALA A 54 6.80 6.35 12.86
C ALA A 54 7.20 5.70 11.53
N GLU A 55 7.07 4.38 11.42
CA GLU A 55 7.35 3.67 10.17
C GLU A 55 6.34 4.03 9.07
N LEU A 56 5.04 4.10 9.41
CA LEU A 56 4.01 4.55 8.48
C LEU A 56 4.25 6.00 8.02
N ALA A 57 4.72 6.88 8.91
CA ALA A 57 5.07 8.25 8.55
C ALA A 57 6.22 8.30 7.53
N LYS A 58 7.25 7.46 7.69
CA LYS A 58 8.36 7.35 6.73
C LYS A 58 7.88 6.86 5.36
N VAL A 59 7.03 5.82 5.34
CA VAL A 59 6.42 5.30 4.11
C VAL A 59 5.56 6.38 3.45
N HIS A 60 4.74 7.08 4.23
CA HIS A 60 3.91 8.17 3.72
C HIS A 60 4.75 9.32 3.17
N GLU A 61 5.86 9.70 3.81
CA GLU A 61 6.76 10.72 3.30
C GLU A 61 7.41 10.31 1.98
N ALA A 62 7.92 9.08 1.90
CA ALA A 62 8.49 8.53 0.66
C ALA A 62 7.44 8.52 -0.47
N HIS A 63 6.24 8.02 -0.18
CA HIS A 63 5.12 8.04 -1.10
C HIS A 63 4.72 9.46 -1.52
N ALA A 64 4.63 10.40 -0.57
CA ALA A 64 4.32 11.80 -0.87
C ALA A 64 5.40 12.45 -1.74
N ARG A 65 6.67 12.07 -1.59
CA ARG A 65 7.77 12.60 -2.40
C ARG A 65 7.78 12.02 -3.81
N GLU A 66 7.56 10.72 -3.94
CA GLU A 66 7.72 9.98 -5.20
C GLU A 66 6.45 9.99 -6.05
N VAL A 67 5.28 9.91 -5.41
CA VAL A 67 4.00 9.61 -6.07
C VAL A 67 3.06 10.82 -6.10
N ARG A 68 3.16 11.74 -5.14
CA ARG A 68 2.34 12.96 -5.15
C ARG A 68 2.70 13.85 -6.33
N GLY A 69 1.68 14.30 -7.05
CA GLY A 69 1.84 15.11 -8.27
C GLY A 69 2.20 14.29 -9.52
N SER A 70 2.24 12.96 -9.41
CA SER A 70 2.38 12.09 -10.57
C SER A 70 1.07 11.99 -11.34
N LEU A 71 1.19 11.62 -12.61
CA LEU A 71 0.10 11.31 -13.52
C LEU A 71 0.08 9.80 -13.73
N VAL A 72 -1.10 9.25 -14.03
CA VAL A 72 -1.25 7.89 -14.51
C VAL A 72 -1.72 7.89 -15.94
N LEU A 73 -0.99 7.15 -16.76
CA LEU A 73 -1.29 6.89 -18.14
C LEU A 73 -1.72 5.44 -18.32
N ARG A 74 -2.77 5.23 -19.13
CA ARG A 74 -3.27 3.92 -19.54
C ARG A 74 -3.53 3.88 -21.04
N GLY A 75 -3.66 2.68 -21.60
CA GLY A 75 -4.07 2.49 -23.00
C GLY A 75 -2.95 2.66 -24.03
N PHE A 76 -1.70 2.70 -23.60
CA PHE A 76 -0.55 2.71 -24.51
C PHE A 76 -0.08 1.28 -24.81
N PRO A 77 0.42 1.00 -26.03
CA PRO A 77 0.79 -0.34 -26.47
C PRO A 77 2.07 -0.84 -25.78
N ALA A 78 2.32 -2.15 -25.84
CA ALA A 78 3.52 -2.79 -25.31
C ALA A 78 4.83 -2.24 -25.91
N SER A 79 4.76 -1.77 -27.16
CA SER A 79 5.88 -1.17 -27.91
C SER A 79 6.40 0.12 -27.27
N TRP A 80 5.57 0.84 -26.52
CA TRP A 80 5.99 2.05 -25.83
C TRP A 80 6.94 1.71 -24.68
N SER A 81 8.16 2.23 -24.81
CA SER A 81 9.17 2.24 -23.76
C SER A 81 9.19 3.59 -23.02
N GLU A 82 10.01 3.70 -21.99
CA GLU A 82 10.27 4.96 -21.28
C GLU A 82 10.66 6.10 -22.24
N LYS A 83 11.37 5.78 -23.34
CA LYS A 83 11.74 6.76 -24.36
C LYS A 83 10.51 7.30 -25.09
N GLY A 84 9.56 6.44 -25.45
CA GLY A 84 8.30 6.84 -26.09
C GLY A 84 7.49 7.78 -25.19
N LEU A 85 7.38 7.44 -23.91
CA LEU A 85 6.74 8.31 -22.93
C LEU A 85 7.44 9.67 -22.81
N LYS A 86 8.78 9.71 -22.81
CA LYS A 86 9.53 10.98 -22.81
C LYS A 86 9.22 11.86 -24.03
N PHE A 87 9.04 11.27 -25.21
CA PHE A 87 8.65 12.02 -26.41
C PHE A 87 7.24 12.60 -26.29
N VAL A 88 6.27 11.79 -25.86
CA VAL A 88 4.87 12.23 -25.68
C VAL A 88 4.75 13.36 -24.66
N PHE A 89 5.55 13.30 -23.59
CA PHE A 89 5.53 14.33 -22.54
C PHE A 89 6.50 15.50 -22.74
N ALA A 90 7.32 15.48 -23.80
CA ALA A 90 8.26 16.57 -24.11
C ALA A 90 7.57 17.96 -24.25
N PRO A 91 6.39 18.09 -24.89
CA PRO A 91 5.68 19.36 -24.99
C PRO A 91 5.21 19.95 -23.65
N PHE A 92 5.19 19.14 -22.60
CA PHE A 92 4.75 19.52 -21.24
C PHE A 92 5.93 19.75 -20.29
N GLY A 93 7.15 19.92 -20.82
CA GLY A 93 8.37 20.14 -20.03
C GLY A 93 9.14 18.86 -19.69
N GLY A 94 8.71 17.71 -20.21
CA GLY A 94 9.39 16.44 -20.06
C GLY A 94 9.22 15.79 -18.69
N LEU A 95 9.73 14.56 -18.58
CA LEU A 95 9.54 13.70 -17.41
C LEU A 95 10.73 13.80 -16.45
N SER A 96 10.44 13.82 -15.15
CA SER A 96 11.43 13.67 -14.07
C SER A 96 11.62 12.20 -13.70
N SER A 97 10.53 11.43 -13.64
CA SER A 97 10.54 10.00 -13.36
C SER A 97 9.41 9.29 -14.11
N VAL A 98 9.63 8.01 -14.37
CA VAL A 98 8.69 7.10 -15.03
C VAL A 98 8.78 5.75 -14.34
N ALA A 99 7.63 5.19 -13.97
CA ALA A 99 7.50 3.80 -13.54
C ALA A 99 6.46 3.12 -14.42
N LEU A 100 6.83 1.99 -15.02
CA LEU A 100 5.95 1.16 -15.83
C LEU A 100 5.50 -0.04 -15.00
N GLU A 101 4.21 -0.33 -15.03
CA GLU A 101 3.59 -1.47 -14.37
C GLU A 101 2.70 -2.21 -15.36
N GLU A 102 2.68 -3.53 -15.27
CA GLU A 102 1.74 -4.37 -16.01
C GLU A 102 0.74 -4.93 -15.02
N GLU A 103 -0.51 -4.48 -15.14
CA GLU A 103 -1.60 -4.98 -14.31
C GLU A 103 -1.96 -6.38 -14.82
N PRO A 104 -1.83 -7.43 -13.97
CA PRO A 104 -2.28 -8.76 -14.35
C PRO A 104 -3.79 -8.70 -14.62
N PRO A 105 -4.29 -9.47 -15.61
CA PRO A 105 -5.71 -9.46 -15.91
C PRO A 105 -6.48 -9.79 -14.64
N ALA A 106 -7.42 -8.90 -14.27
CA ALA A 106 -8.30 -9.14 -13.14
C ALA A 106 -8.95 -10.51 -13.37
N SER A 107 -8.65 -11.46 -12.48
CA SER A 107 -9.06 -12.86 -12.58
C SER A 107 -10.59 -12.94 -12.55
N SER A 108 -11.20 -12.72 -13.70
CA SER A 108 -12.59 -12.99 -13.99
C SER A 108 -12.57 -14.14 -14.98
N THR A 109 -13.05 -15.27 -14.49
CA THR A 109 -13.60 -16.36 -15.29
C THR A 109 -14.36 -15.79 -16.48
N ASP A 110 -13.76 -15.87 -17.67
CA ASP A 110 -14.31 -16.55 -18.85
C ASP A 110 -13.43 -16.22 -20.07
N ASP A 111 -13.23 -17.23 -20.92
CA ASP A 111 -12.37 -17.27 -22.11
C ASP A 111 -12.54 -16.10 -23.09
N GLU A 112 -11.78 -15.01 -22.90
CA GLU A 112 -11.28 -14.17 -23.99
C GLU A 112 -9.89 -13.64 -23.63
N ALA A 113 -9.00 -13.51 -24.62
CA ALA A 113 -7.62 -13.07 -24.43
C ALA A 113 -7.57 -11.59 -23.98
N VAL A 114 -7.81 -11.35 -22.69
CA VAL A 114 -7.74 -10.01 -22.09
C VAL A 114 -6.27 -9.61 -22.03
N SER A 115 -5.86 -8.75 -22.98
CA SER A 115 -4.54 -8.13 -22.99
C SER A 115 -4.28 -7.46 -21.65
N SER A 116 -3.12 -7.72 -21.03
CA SER A 116 -2.70 -7.08 -19.79
C SER A 116 -2.78 -5.55 -19.92
N VAL A 117 -3.34 -4.90 -18.89
CA VAL A 117 -3.48 -3.44 -18.90
C VAL A 117 -2.15 -2.84 -18.46
N ARG A 118 -1.52 -2.06 -19.34
CA ARG A 118 -0.27 -1.36 -19.00
C ARG A 118 -0.57 -0.03 -18.34
N LEU A 119 0.12 0.23 -17.23
CA LEU A 119 0.06 1.46 -16.46
C LEU A 119 1.42 2.14 -16.51
N ALA A 120 1.43 3.46 -16.64
CA ALA A 120 2.62 4.27 -16.45
C ALA A 120 2.36 5.37 -15.43
N TYR A 121 3.17 5.41 -14.38
CA TYR A 121 3.23 6.52 -13.43
C TYR A 121 4.32 7.46 -13.89
N VAL A 122 3.94 8.69 -14.23
CA VAL A 122 4.87 9.67 -14.78
C VAL A 122 4.83 10.94 -13.94
N LYS A 123 6.00 11.46 -13.60
CA LYS A 123 6.14 12.74 -12.91
C LYS A 123 6.72 13.75 -13.88
N LEU A 124 6.07 14.89 -14.02
CA LEU A 124 6.55 15.97 -14.88
C LEU A 124 7.62 16.78 -14.15
N ARG A 125 8.60 17.27 -14.90
CA ARG A 125 9.58 18.24 -14.36
C ARG A 125 8.92 19.58 -14.04
N ASN A 126 7.91 19.96 -14.82
CA ASN A 126 7.16 21.19 -14.63
C ASN A 126 5.77 20.89 -14.05
N GLU A 127 5.62 21.09 -12.73
CA GLU A 127 4.35 20.84 -12.04
C GLU A 127 3.21 21.73 -12.54
N ALA A 128 3.50 22.95 -13.01
CA ALA A 128 2.50 23.84 -13.57
C ALA A 128 1.89 23.31 -14.89
N ALA A 129 2.56 22.37 -15.56
CA ALA A 129 2.09 21.75 -16.79
C ALA A 129 1.20 20.52 -16.57
N ILE A 130 1.03 20.05 -15.33
CA ILE A 130 0.24 18.84 -14.99
C ILE A 130 -1.20 18.95 -15.51
N GLU A 131 -1.90 20.03 -15.20
CA GLU A 131 -3.29 20.22 -15.63
C GLU A 131 -3.42 20.28 -17.15
N LYS A 132 -2.46 20.95 -17.80
CA LYS A 132 -2.40 21.03 -19.25
C LYS A 132 -2.16 19.65 -19.86
N ALA A 133 -1.25 18.86 -19.29
CA ALA A 133 -0.95 17.52 -19.77
C ALA A 133 -2.18 16.60 -19.66
N VAL A 134 -2.89 16.62 -18.54
CA VAL A 134 -4.12 15.83 -18.37
C VAL A 134 -5.17 16.26 -19.39
N ALA A 135 -5.46 17.55 -19.50
CA ALA A 135 -6.48 18.06 -20.42
C ALA A 135 -6.18 17.76 -21.89
N ASN A 136 -4.89 17.70 -22.29
CA ASN A 136 -4.50 17.47 -23.69
C ASN A 136 -4.26 16.00 -24.03
N LEU A 137 -3.90 15.16 -23.04
CA LEU A 137 -3.57 13.75 -23.28
C LEU A 137 -4.73 12.81 -22.94
N HIS A 138 -5.69 13.23 -22.11
CA HIS A 138 -6.80 12.38 -21.72
C HIS A 138 -7.74 12.12 -22.91
N GLN A 139 -7.89 10.85 -23.30
CA GLN A 139 -8.73 10.39 -24.41
C GLN A 139 -8.37 11.02 -25.75
N THR A 140 -7.11 11.40 -25.94
CA THR A 140 -6.62 11.93 -27.22
C THR A 140 -5.70 10.94 -27.91
N LYS A 141 -5.68 11.02 -29.25
CA LYS A 141 -4.76 10.25 -30.08
C LYS A 141 -3.37 10.88 -30.00
N VAL A 142 -2.39 10.09 -29.62
CA VAL A 142 -0.99 10.48 -29.40
C VAL A 142 -0.05 9.52 -30.12
N GLY A 143 1.15 10.00 -30.47
CA GLY A 143 2.12 9.28 -31.28
C GLY A 143 2.32 9.95 -32.64
N ASP A 144 3.46 9.70 -33.27
CA ASP A 144 3.83 10.23 -34.59
C ASP A 144 3.80 9.15 -35.69
N GLY A 145 3.64 7.88 -35.30
CA GLY A 145 3.65 6.73 -36.20
C GLY A 145 5.02 6.29 -36.68
N ASP A 146 6.09 7.01 -36.31
CA ASP A 146 7.47 6.73 -36.72
C ASP A 146 8.33 6.30 -35.52
N LEU A 147 8.46 7.17 -34.51
CA LEU A 147 9.19 6.87 -33.28
C LEU A 147 8.29 6.30 -32.19
N VAL A 148 7.02 6.68 -32.20
CA VAL A 148 6.02 6.31 -31.21
C VAL A 148 4.74 5.91 -31.94
N GLU A 149 4.36 4.64 -31.77
CA GLU A 149 3.11 4.08 -32.30
C GLU A 149 1.90 4.92 -31.88
N GLU A 150 1.03 5.22 -32.83
CA GLU A 150 -0.17 6.01 -32.57
C GLU A 150 -1.19 5.22 -31.74
N CYS A 151 -1.65 5.78 -30.62
CA CYS A 151 -2.68 5.18 -29.79
C CYS A 151 -3.54 6.24 -29.10
N VAL A 152 -4.68 5.83 -28.53
CA VAL A 152 -5.51 6.69 -27.68
C VAL A 152 -5.21 6.36 -26.23
N VAL A 153 -4.71 7.34 -25.48
CA VAL A 153 -4.32 7.15 -24.08
C VAL A 153 -5.33 7.77 -23.13
N ALA A 154 -5.46 7.19 -21.95
CA ALA A 154 -6.19 7.79 -20.85
C ALA A 154 -5.18 8.32 -19.83
N CYS A 155 -5.11 9.65 -19.71
CA CYS A 155 -4.25 10.34 -18.76
C CYS A 155 -5.10 10.88 -17.61
N HIS A 156 -4.71 10.61 -16.38
CA HIS A 156 -5.36 11.15 -15.19
C HIS A 156 -4.31 11.67 -14.23
N ARG A 157 -4.68 12.63 -13.40
CA ARG A 157 -3.90 12.86 -12.17
C ARG A 157 -3.90 11.56 -11.38
N TRP A 158 -2.74 11.18 -10.83
CA TRP A 158 -2.74 10.15 -9.82
C TRP A 158 -3.44 10.72 -8.60
N HIS A 159 -4.75 10.49 -8.57
CA HIS A 159 -5.51 10.67 -7.37
C HIS A 159 -5.10 9.50 -6.49
N GLN A 160 -4.39 9.84 -5.42
CA GLN A 160 -4.58 9.10 -4.18
C GLN A 160 -6.08 8.87 -4.07
N CYS A 161 -6.54 7.63 -3.89
CA CYS A 161 -7.91 7.36 -3.45
C CYS A 161 -8.09 7.95 -2.04
N GLY A 162 -7.97 9.27 -1.93
CA GLY A 162 -8.42 10.07 -0.82
C GLY A 162 -9.80 10.56 -1.23
N TRP A 163 -10.76 10.33 -0.36
CA TRP A 163 -12.03 11.00 -0.46
C TRP A 163 -11.79 12.52 -0.37
N SER A 164 -12.80 13.31 -0.73
CA SER A 164 -12.74 14.78 -0.78
C SER A 164 -12.34 15.48 0.53
N ASP A 165 -12.20 14.73 1.62
CA ASP A 165 -11.83 15.19 2.95
C ASP A 165 -10.30 15.22 3.19
N GLY A 166 -9.49 14.70 2.26
CA GLY A 166 -8.04 14.66 2.40
C GLY A 166 -7.54 13.56 3.34
N THR A 167 -8.41 12.65 3.76
CA THR A 167 -8.05 11.50 4.59
C THR A 167 -7.66 10.31 3.72
N PHE A 168 -6.55 9.67 4.08
CA PHE A 168 -6.08 8.46 3.42
C PHE A 168 -6.69 7.23 4.10
N HIS A 169 -7.50 6.47 3.36
CA HIS A 169 -7.92 5.14 3.80
C HIS A 169 -7.39 4.10 2.81
N PHE A 170 -6.34 3.40 3.20
CA PHE A 170 -5.95 2.14 2.56
C PHE A 170 -6.56 1.01 3.39
N PRO A 171 -7.53 0.24 2.86
CA PRO A 171 -8.02 -0.94 3.55
C PRO A 171 -6.89 -1.97 3.55
N ILE A 172 -6.23 -2.13 4.69
CA ILE A 172 -5.39 -3.30 4.95
C ILE A 172 -6.32 -4.37 5.48
N TYR A 173 -6.65 -5.34 4.63
CA TYR A 173 -7.33 -6.53 5.10
C TYR A 173 -6.30 -7.41 5.82
N ILE A 174 -6.56 -7.69 7.09
CA ILE A 174 -5.64 -8.45 7.95
C ILE A 174 -5.38 -9.86 7.37
N ASP A 175 -6.36 -10.43 6.66
CA ASP A 175 -6.28 -11.75 6.01
C ASP A 175 -5.34 -11.79 4.79
N GLN A 176 -4.97 -10.63 4.24
CA GLN A 176 -4.02 -10.46 3.13
C GLN A 176 -2.59 -10.22 3.61
N LEU A 177 -2.38 -9.94 4.90
CA LEU A 177 -1.05 -9.90 5.47
C LEU A 177 -0.49 -11.33 5.52
N ALA A 178 0.78 -11.50 5.13
CA ALA A 178 1.48 -12.77 5.23
C ALA A 178 1.67 -13.16 6.71
N MET A 179 0.63 -13.74 7.30
CA MET A 179 0.66 -14.23 8.67
C MET A 179 1.35 -15.59 8.71
N SER A 180 2.32 -15.74 9.61
CA SER A 180 3.02 -17.00 9.85
C SER A 180 2.10 -18.12 10.37
N ARG A 181 0.89 -17.78 10.82
CA ARG A 181 -0.16 -18.73 11.19
C ARG A 181 -1.54 -18.06 11.09
N ARG A 182 -2.44 -18.60 10.25
CA ARG A 182 -3.87 -18.28 10.32
C ARG A 182 -4.46 -18.94 11.58
N PRO A 183 -5.31 -18.25 12.37
CA PRO A 183 -6.17 -18.92 13.33
C PRO A 183 -6.96 -20.01 12.60
N LEU A 184 -7.01 -21.23 13.15
CA LEU A 184 -7.91 -22.25 12.63
C LEU A 184 -9.33 -21.70 12.73
N GLU A 185 -10.06 -21.70 11.61
CA GLU A 185 -11.48 -21.40 11.63
C GLU A 185 -12.14 -22.31 12.65
N ALA A 186 -12.78 -21.71 13.66
CA ALA A 186 -13.63 -22.45 14.55
C ALA A 186 -14.72 -23.06 13.66
N GLY A 187 -14.69 -24.39 13.51
CA GLY A 187 -15.70 -25.11 12.76
C GLY A 187 -17.10 -24.73 13.26
N PRO A 188 -18.13 -24.85 12.41
CA PRO A 188 -19.50 -24.52 12.80
C PRO A 188 -19.82 -25.25 14.11
N GLY A 189 -20.10 -24.48 15.15
CA GLY A 189 -20.52 -25.03 16.43
C GLY A 189 -21.73 -25.91 16.17
N SER A 190 -21.73 -27.12 16.73
CA SER A 190 -22.91 -27.97 16.72
C SER A 190 -24.02 -27.21 17.43
N GLU A 191 -24.99 -26.72 16.65
CA GLU A 191 -26.27 -26.29 17.16
C GLU A 191 -26.96 -27.54 17.73
N ASP A 192 -27.02 -27.66 19.06
CA ASP A 192 -27.91 -28.53 19.82
C ASP A 192 -28.97 -27.67 20.53
#